data_AF-A0A1H5S5P4-F1
#
_entry.id   AF-A0A1H5S5P4-F1
#
_cell.length_a   1.000
_cell.length_b   1.000
_cell.length_c   1.000
_cell.angle_alpha   90.00
_cell.angle_beta   90.00
_cell.angle_gamma   90.00
#
_symmetry.space_group_name_H-M   'P 1'
#
loop_
_entity.id
_entity.type
_entity.pdbx_description
1 polymer ?
#
loop_
_entity_poly.entity_id
_entity_poly.type
_entity_poly.pdbx_seq_one_letter_code
_entity_poly.pdbx_strand_id
1 'polypeptide(L)'
;MYDLKKEYDQFGPWLVEIQSEQDIPPQFSEQKHFFDGAVYSFKIPVHQERRNMKPGMLLYPEVVIIQKEFIMHLKIDGERIQAEKMWYTDVLFLTHGGDLLDNYIGLQSIQGEMVIKYNLVSQDVASHVVKLLREIISPRSAYPVASELNDANLLDKVTYSFYCGTEKVLEPLHILAYQSEMRLTERKRSSIMDLYHNFVQYKLLRTMIMTDGVDLIIANQGKHIIDVKDANYKFGHTFIRLGLIENLSMKPHAQFPELNEVVIKVGLCEFTLAVGKDFKLDKVSQMLSITEQVEEPA
;
A
#
# COMPACT_ATOMS: atom_id res chain seq x y z
N MET A 1 -27.48 25.38 -3.17
CA MET A 1 -27.97 24.88 -1.86
C MET A 1 -27.69 23.39 -1.83
N TYR A 2 -27.09 22.90 -0.74
CA TYR A 2 -26.78 21.47 -0.59
C TYR A 2 -28.07 20.65 -0.46
N ASP A 3 -28.18 19.53 -1.17
CA ASP A 3 -29.38 18.68 -1.18
C ASP A 3 -29.12 17.36 -0.45
N LEU A 4 -29.57 17.29 0.81
CA LEU A 4 -29.44 16.11 1.68
C LEU A 4 -30.13 14.86 1.11
N LYS A 5 -31.20 15.04 0.33
CA LYS A 5 -31.90 13.91 -0.28
C LYS A 5 -31.08 13.36 -1.43
N LYS A 6 -30.53 14.23 -2.28
CA LYS A 6 -29.61 13.84 -3.34
C LYS A 6 -28.36 13.14 -2.77
N GLU A 7 -27.78 13.65 -1.68
CA GLU A 7 -26.64 13.02 -1.01
C GLU A 7 -26.98 11.60 -0.52
N TYR A 8 -28.12 11.44 0.15
CA TYR A 8 -28.59 10.13 0.61
C TYR A 8 -28.94 9.17 -0.54
N ASP A 9 -29.48 9.68 -1.64
CA ASP A 9 -29.82 8.87 -2.81
C ASP A 9 -28.57 8.32 -3.51
N GLN A 10 -27.47 9.08 -3.47
CA GLN A 10 -26.14 8.72 -3.99
C GLN A 10 -25.26 7.98 -2.98
N PHE A 11 -25.71 7.82 -1.73
CA PHE A 11 -24.93 7.19 -0.68
C PHE A 11 -24.78 5.68 -0.89
N GLY A 12 -23.56 5.21 -0.76
CA GLY A 12 -23.19 3.81 -0.76
C GLY A 12 -21.80 3.58 -0.16
N PRO A 13 -21.32 2.32 -0.14
CA PRO A 13 -20.04 1.96 0.47
C PRO A 13 -18.82 2.35 -0.39
N TRP A 14 -18.98 3.25 -1.37
CA TRP A 14 -17.94 3.65 -2.30
C TRP A 14 -17.38 5.05 -1.99
N LEU A 15 -16.09 5.24 -2.28
CA LEU A 15 -15.47 6.58 -2.31
C LEU A 15 -16.15 7.45 -3.37
N VAL A 16 -16.36 8.72 -3.07
CA VAL A 16 -17.01 9.67 -4.00
C VAL A 16 -16.09 10.87 -4.22
N GLU A 17 -15.75 11.15 -5.47
CA GLU A 17 -14.97 12.32 -5.85
C GLU A 17 -15.72 13.63 -5.53
N ILE A 18 -14.99 14.65 -5.10
CA ILE A 18 -15.49 16.00 -4.87
C ILE A 18 -14.98 16.86 -6.03
N GLN A 19 -15.86 17.19 -6.96
CA GLN A 19 -15.52 17.93 -8.19
C GLN A 19 -15.83 19.42 -8.08
N SER A 20 -16.72 19.78 -7.15
CA SER A 20 -17.19 21.15 -6.98
C SER A 20 -17.50 21.45 -5.51
N GLU A 21 -17.65 22.74 -5.17
CA GLU A 21 -18.04 23.19 -3.83
C GLU A 21 -19.37 22.57 -3.36
N GLN A 22 -20.24 22.19 -4.29
CA GLN A 22 -21.54 21.56 -3.98
C GLN A 22 -21.40 20.10 -3.53
N ASP A 23 -20.28 19.45 -3.84
CA ASP A 23 -20.02 18.05 -3.49
C ASP A 23 -19.39 17.92 -2.10
N ILE A 24 -18.81 19.02 -1.58
CA ILE A 24 -18.22 19.12 -0.25
C ILE A 24 -19.30 18.84 0.80
N PRO A 25 -19.10 17.84 1.68
CA PRO A 25 -20.08 17.57 2.73
C PRO A 25 -20.27 18.80 3.65
N PRO A 26 -21.50 19.16 4.07
CA PRO A 26 -21.79 20.41 4.76
C PRO A 26 -20.96 20.67 6.01
N GLN A 27 -20.62 19.61 6.75
CA GLN A 27 -19.74 19.64 7.91
C GLN A 27 -18.36 20.23 7.63
N PHE A 28 -17.86 20.14 6.39
CA PHE A 28 -16.54 20.63 5.98
C PHE A 28 -16.62 21.98 5.25
N SER A 29 -17.77 22.65 5.28
CA SER A 29 -18.00 23.91 4.54
C SER A 29 -17.09 25.04 4.98
N GLU A 30 -16.72 25.11 6.26
CA GLU A 30 -15.75 26.09 6.77
C GLU A 30 -14.32 25.83 6.27
N GLN A 31 -14.03 24.58 5.87
CA GLN A 31 -12.75 24.10 5.37
C GLN A 31 -12.67 24.18 3.83
N LYS A 32 -13.63 24.81 3.16
CA LYS A 32 -13.70 24.87 1.69
C LYS A 32 -12.43 25.38 1.01
N HIS A 33 -11.70 26.29 1.67
CA HIS A 33 -10.46 26.85 1.18
C HIS A 33 -9.35 25.81 0.98
N PHE A 34 -9.42 24.64 1.63
CA PHE A 34 -8.49 23.54 1.37
C PHE A 34 -8.75 22.80 0.07
N PHE A 35 -9.98 22.86 -0.47
CA PHE A 35 -10.34 22.23 -1.74
C PHE A 35 -9.92 23.08 -2.94
N ASP A 36 -9.72 24.38 -2.73
CA ASP A 36 -9.25 25.29 -3.77
C ASP A 36 -7.86 24.84 -4.26
N GLY A 37 -7.75 24.60 -5.57
CA GLY A 37 -6.50 24.15 -6.20
C GLY A 37 -6.09 22.71 -5.92
N ALA A 38 -6.94 21.92 -5.24
CA ALA A 38 -6.68 20.49 -5.02
C ALA A 38 -6.51 19.77 -6.36
N VAL A 39 -5.50 18.90 -6.43
CA VAL A 39 -5.26 18.05 -7.59
C VAL A 39 -6.35 16.98 -7.67
N TYR A 40 -6.75 16.44 -6.52
CA TYR A 40 -7.84 15.49 -6.40
C TYR A 40 -8.43 15.57 -5.00
N SER A 41 -9.73 15.28 -4.86
CA SER A 41 -10.34 15.15 -3.54
C SER A 41 -11.53 14.21 -3.57
N PHE A 42 -11.76 13.50 -2.47
CA PHE A 42 -12.85 12.55 -2.34
C PHE A 42 -13.34 12.46 -0.90
N LYS A 43 -14.60 12.04 -0.73
CA LYS A 43 -15.22 11.76 0.56
C LYS A 43 -15.33 10.26 0.80
N ILE A 44 -15.11 9.88 2.06
CA ILE A 44 -15.14 8.48 2.50
C ILE A 44 -16.46 8.24 3.24
N PRO A 45 -17.27 7.27 2.82
CA PRO A 45 -18.55 6.98 3.45
C PRO A 45 -18.35 6.35 4.84
N VAL A 46 -19.33 6.55 5.72
CA VAL A 46 -19.40 5.82 6.99
C VAL A 46 -19.52 4.32 6.75
N HIS A 47 -18.89 3.52 7.60
CA HIS A 47 -18.98 2.06 7.56
C HIS A 47 -20.31 1.55 8.18
N GLN A 48 -21.43 1.93 7.57
CA GLN A 48 -22.77 1.48 7.96
C GLN A 48 -23.61 1.12 6.73
N GLU A 49 -24.46 0.11 6.87
CA GLU A 49 -25.39 -0.27 5.81
C GLU A 49 -26.40 0.84 5.53
N ARG A 50 -26.66 1.12 4.26
CA ARG A 50 -27.61 2.15 3.80
C ARG A 50 -28.99 2.07 4.47
N ARG A 51 -29.50 0.86 4.74
CA ARG A 51 -30.81 0.65 5.38
C ARG A 51 -30.90 1.21 6.82
N ASN A 52 -29.75 1.43 7.46
CA ASN A 52 -29.65 2.01 8.81
C ASN A 52 -29.41 3.53 8.76
N MET A 53 -29.19 4.10 7.58
CA MET A 53 -28.94 5.52 7.36
C MET A 53 -30.24 6.25 6.98
N LYS A 54 -30.29 7.56 7.25
CA LYS A 54 -31.41 8.44 6.89
C LYS A 54 -30.87 9.77 6.34
N PRO A 55 -31.65 10.48 5.50
CA PRO A 55 -31.29 11.84 5.10
C PRO A 55 -31.02 12.73 6.33
N GLY A 56 -29.94 13.50 6.28
CA GLY A 56 -29.48 14.36 7.37
C GLY A 56 -28.58 13.70 8.42
N MET A 57 -28.34 12.38 8.34
CA MET A 57 -27.28 11.74 9.12
C MET A 57 -25.90 12.06 8.54
N LEU A 58 -24.85 11.89 9.34
CA LEU A 58 -23.47 12.02 8.88
C LEU A 58 -23.09 10.84 7.98
N LEU A 59 -23.20 11.04 6.66
CA LEU A 59 -22.93 10.01 5.66
C LEU A 59 -21.44 9.89 5.31
N TYR A 60 -20.71 11.01 5.36
CA TYR A 60 -19.30 11.10 5.00
C TYR A 60 -18.51 11.79 6.11
N PRO A 61 -18.08 11.04 7.14
CA PRO A 61 -17.36 11.61 8.28
C PRO A 61 -15.93 12.04 7.95
N GLU A 62 -15.42 11.69 6.76
CA GLU A 62 -14.03 11.88 6.38
C GLU A 62 -13.92 12.36 4.92
N VAL A 63 -12.96 13.24 4.67
CA VAL A 63 -12.57 13.69 3.32
C VAL A 63 -11.06 13.71 3.18
N VAL A 64 -10.58 13.38 1.99
CA VAL A 64 -9.16 13.42 1.62
C VAL A 64 -8.98 14.44 0.51
N ILE A 65 -7.96 15.28 0.68
CA ILE A 65 -7.61 16.36 -0.22
C ILE A 65 -6.14 16.19 -0.62
N ILE A 66 -5.91 15.96 -1.91
CA ILE A 66 -4.58 15.78 -2.50
C ILE A 66 -4.19 17.11 -3.13
N GLN A 67 -3.22 17.79 -2.54
CA GLN A 67 -2.65 19.02 -3.07
C GLN A 67 -1.38 18.70 -3.87
N LYS A 68 -0.69 19.70 -4.39
CA LYS A 68 0.58 19.49 -5.12
C LYS A 68 1.75 19.11 -4.20
N GLU A 69 1.74 19.63 -2.97
CA GLU A 69 2.89 19.52 -2.05
C GLU A 69 2.59 18.65 -0.81
N PHE A 70 1.30 18.41 -0.52
CA PHE A 70 0.87 17.65 0.63
C PHE A 70 -0.47 16.95 0.39
N ILE A 71 -0.75 15.94 1.20
CA ILE A 71 -2.07 15.35 1.36
C ILE A 71 -2.66 15.79 2.71
N MET A 72 -3.99 16.01 2.74
CA MET A 72 -4.73 16.33 3.95
C MET A 72 -5.90 15.36 4.11
N HIS A 73 -6.07 14.83 5.31
CA HIS A 73 -7.21 14.02 5.73
C HIS A 73 -7.97 14.77 6.80
N LEU A 74 -9.21 15.15 6.51
CA LEU A 74 -10.11 15.75 7.48
C LEU A 74 -11.07 14.68 7.97
N LYS A 75 -11.23 14.60 9.29
CA LYS A 75 -12.07 13.61 9.96
C LYS A 75 -12.91 14.27 11.05
N ILE A 76 -14.18 13.91 11.11
CA ILE A 76 -15.02 14.25 12.26
C ILE A 76 -14.70 13.30 13.41
N ASP A 77 -14.34 13.88 14.55
CA ASP A 77 -14.21 13.22 15.84
C ASP A 77 -15.10 13.92 16.86
N GLY A 78 -16.27 13.31 17.14
CA GLY A 78 -17.33 13.93 17.92
C GLY A 78 -17.85 15.21 17.27
N GLU A 79 -17.63 16.36 17.93
CA GLU A 79 -18.03 17.68 17.46
C GLU A 79 -16.89 18.46 16.79
N ARG A 80 -15.70 17.86 16.68
CA ARG A 80 -14.51 18.53 16.15
C ARG A 80 -14.10 17.93 14.82
N ILE A 81 -13.50 18.77 13.98
CA ILE A 81 -12.81 18.35 12.77
C ILE A 81 -11.33 18.22 13.11
N GLN A 82 -10.83 17.01 13.05
CA GLN A 82 -9.39 16.73 13.06
C GLN A 82 -8.86 16.88 11.64
N ALA A 83 -7.72 17.56 11.51
CA ALA A 83 -7.03 17.73 10.25
C ALA A 83 -5.63 17.12 10.37
N GLU A 84 -5.38 16.07 9.62
CA GLU A 84 -4.06 15.48 9.48
C GLU A 84 -3.47 15.93 8.15
N LYS A 85 -2.25 16.46 8.17
CA LYS A 85 -1.54 16.94 6.98
C LYS A 85 -0.19 16.23 6.88
N MET A 86 0.13 15.73 5.70
CA MET A 86 1.41 15.07 5.41
C MET A 86 2.03 15.66 4.14
N TRP A 87 3.24 16.20 4.26
CA TRP A 87 4.01 16.71 3.13
C TRP A 87 4.63 15.55 2.34
N TYR A 88 4.60 15.63 1.01
CA TYR A 88 5.14 14.55 0.17
C TYR A 88 6.66 14.40 0.29
N THR A 89 7.37 15.46 0.67
CA THR A 89 8.80 15.42 0.97
C THR A 89 9.15 14.51 2.14
N ASP A 90 8.20 14.28 3.04
CA ASP A 90 8.41 13.49 4.26
C ASP A 90 7.97 12.03 4.07
N VAL A 91 7.32 11.71 2.95
CA VAL A 91 6.81 10.36 2.66
C VAL A 91 7.97 9.46 2.23
N LEU A 92 8.16 8.39 2.99
CA LEU A 92 9.21 7.39 2.78
C LEU A 92 8.73 6.27 1.87
N PHE A 93 7.49 5.81 2.05
CA PHE A 93 6.87 4.81 1.19
C PHE A 93 5.34 4.86 1.24
N LEU A 94 4.73 4.38 0.16
CA LEU A 94 3.29 4.22 -0.02
C LEU A 94 2.92 2.74 0.10
N THR A 95 1.86 2.43 0.81
CA THR A 95 1.27 1.10 0.88
C THR A 95 -0.15 1.11 0.33
N HIS A 96 -0.55 0.01 -0.30
CA HIS A 96 -1.90 -0.20 -0.76
C HIS A 96 -2.23 -1.67 -0.64
N GLY A 97 -3.28 -2.00 0.09
CA GLY A 97 -3.60 -3.39 0.36
C GLY A 97 -4.89 -3.53 1.12
N GLY A 98 -5.19 -4.77 1.50
CA GLY A 98 -6.43 -5.06 2.20
C GLY A 98 -6.97 -6.44 1.89
N ASP A 99 -8.24 -6.64 2.23
CA ASP A 99 -9.07 -7.76 1.82
C ASP A 99 -10.39 -7.25 1.22
N LEU A 100 -11.39 -8.12 1.08
CA LEU A 100 -12.67 -7.76 0.47
C LEU A 100 -13.39 -6.59 1.17
N LEU A 101 -13.14 -6.32 2.45
CA LEU A 101 -13.91 -5.37 3.25
C LEU A 101 -13.07 -4.26 3.91
N ASP A 102 -11.78 -4.50 4.17
CA ASP A 102 -10.89 -3.56 4.84
C ASP A 102 -9.67 -3.27 3.95
N ASN A 103 -9.89 -2.47 2.90
CA ASN A 103 -8.81 -1.97 2.04
C ASN A 103 -8.29 -0.63 2.55
N TYR A 104 -7.04 -0.33 2.23
CA TYR A 104 -6.38 0.87 2.68
C TYR A 104 -5.33 1.38 1.68
N ILE A 105 -5.15 2.70 1.71
CA ILE A 105 -3.98 3.40 1.16
C ILE A 105 -3.24 3.98 2.38
N GLY A 106 -1.98 3.62 2.56
CA GLY A 106 -1.15 4.10 3.66
C GLY A 106 0.03 4.92 3.16
N LEU A 107 0.29 6.06 3.79
CA LEU A 107 1.51 6.84 3.57
C LEU A 107 2.35 6.81 4.84
N GLN A 108 3.55 6.24 4.76
CA GLN A 108 4.50 6.28 5.87
C GLN A 108 5.42 7.48 5.72
N SER A 109 5.54 8.26 6.79
CA SER A 109 6.51 9.35 6.91
C SER A 109 7.37 9.21 8.17
N ILE A 110 8.36 10.08 8.31
CA ILE A 110 9.13 10.23 9.56
C ILE A 110 8.28 10.71 10.74
N GLN A 111 7.14 11.37 10.48
CA GLN A 111 6.27 11.95 11.51
C GLN A 111 5.17 10.98 11.97
N GLY A 112 4.91 9.93 11.19
CA GLY A 112 3.83 8.99 11.43
C GLY A 112 3.27 8.39 10.14
N GLU A 113 2.15 7.70 10.28
CA GLU A 113 1.44 7.03 9.20
C GLU A 113 0.06 7.66 9.01
N MET A 114 -0.30 7.97 7.76
CA MET A 114 -1.66 8.34 7.35
C MET A 114 -2.30 7.13 6.66
N VAL A 115 -3.45 6.66 7.16
CA VAL A 115 -4.15 5.49 6.61
C VAL A 115 -5.57 5.84 6.18
N ILE A 116 -5.84 5.70 4.89
CA ILE A 116 -7.14 5.94 4.27
C ILE A 116 -7.81 4.61 4.00
N LYS A 117 -8.87 4.27 4.74
CA LYS A 117 -9.60 3.02 4.58
C LYS A 117 -10.75 3.15 3.58
N TYR A 118 -11.00 2.09 2.82
CA TYR A 118 -12.09 2.05 1.84
C TYR A 118 -12.56 0.61 1.56
N ASN A 119 -13.75 0.47 0.98
CA ASN A 119 -14.31 -0.82 0.60
C ASN A 119 -13.90 -1.19 -0.84
N LEU A 120 -13.73 -2.48 -1.15
CA LEU A 120 -13.26 -2.98 -2.45
C LEU A 120 -14.06 -2.45 -3.65
N VAL A 121 -15.33 -2.11 -3.48
CA VAL A 121 -16.14 -1.47 -4.54
C VAL A 121 -15.57 -0.14 -5.03
N SER A 122 -14.65 0.47 -4.29
CA SER A 122 -13.96 1.72 -4.65
C SER A 122 -12.56 1.50 -5.24
N GLN A 123 -12.21 0.26 -5.60
CA GLN A 123 -10.86 -0.08 -6.07
C GLN A 123 -10.41 0.77 -7.25
N ASP A 124 -11.31 1.16 -8.15
CA ASP A 124 -10.97 2.03 -9.29
C ASP A 124 -10.54 3.43 -8.84
N VAL A 125 -11.27 4.02 -7.88
CA VAL A 125 -10.94 5.33 -7.29
C VAL A 125 -9.64 5.22 -6.50
N ALA A 126 -9.49 4.19 -5.67
CA ALA A 126 -8.28 3.96 -4.88
C ALA A 126 -7.05 3.75 -5.78
N SER A 127 -7.18 2.97 -6.87
CA SER A 127 -6.09 2.75 -7.82
C SER A 127 -5.70 4.04 -8.55
N HIS A 128 -6.68 4.89 -8.88
CA HIS A 128 -6.40 6.22 -9.43
C HIS A 128 -5.62 7.10 -8.43
N VAL A 129 -6.05 7.11 -7.17
CA VAL A 129 -5.39 7.85 -6.08
C VAL A 129 -3.97 7.34 -5.85
N VAL A 130 -3.76 6.02 -5.76
CA VAL A 130 -2.42 5.42 -5.61
C VAL A 130 -1.52 5.84 -6.76
N LYS A 131 -2.01 5.74 -8.00
CA LYS A 131 -1.26 6.17 -9.18
C LYS A 131 -0.87 7.66 -9.08
N LEU A 132 -1.84 8.53 -8.75
CA LEU A 132 -1.60 9.97 -8.60
C LEU A 132 -0.57 10.27 -7.51
N LEU A 133 -0.69 9.63 -6.35
CA LEU A 133 0.25 9.80 -5.24
C LEU A 133 1.65 9.34 -5.63
N ARG A 134 1.79 8.22 -6.36
CA ARG A 134 3.09 7.78 -6.88
C ARG A 134 3.72 8.79 -7.83
N GLU A 135 2.93 9.36 -8.75
CA GLU A 135 3.42 10.39 -9.69
C GLU A 135 3.89 11.67 -8.97
N ILE A 136 3.22 12.04 -7.87
CA ILE A 136 3.57 13.23 -7.07
C ILE A 136 4.78 12.96 -6.16
N ILE A 137 4.74 11.85 -5.42
CA ILE A 137 5.75 11.49 -4.42
C ILE A 137 7.03 11.09 -5.14
N SER A 138 6.95 10.21 -6.14
CA SER A 138 8.10 9.70 -6.87
C SER A 138 8.09 10.22 -8.30
N PRO A 139 8.38 11.52 -8.53
CA PRO A 139 8.44 12.06 -9.88
C PRO A 139 9.55 11.35 -10.66
N ARG A 140 9.30 11.07 -11.92
CA ARG A 140 10.22 10.32 -12.77
C ARG A 140 11.50 11.09 -13.05
N SER A 141 12.55 10.74 -12.33
CA SER A 141 13.92 10.83 -12.80
C SER A 141 14.25 9.47 -13.44
N ALA A 142 14.51 9.43 -14.75
CA ALA A 142 14.66 8.17 -15.48
C ALA A 142 15.90 7.39 -14.99
N TYR A 143 15.72 6.35 -14.18
CA TYR A 143 16.79 5.41 -13.90
C TYR A 143 16.81 4.33 -15.00
N PRO A 144 17.99 4.02 -15.56
CA PRO A 144 18.10 2.99 -16.59
C PRO A 144 17.82 1.62 -15.98
N VAL A 145 16.74 0.96 -16.43
CA VAL A 145 16.49 -0.43 -16.05
C VAL A 145 17.08 -1.35 -17.12
N ALA A 146 18.10 -2.13 -16.75
CA ALA A 146 18.68 -3.14 -17.63
C ALA A 146 17.65 -4.25 -17.88
N SER A 147 17.28 -4.43 -19.15
CA SER A 147 16.34 -5.46 -19.58
C SER A 147 17.07 -6.80 -19.77
N GLU A 148 17.08 -7.66 -18.75
CA GLU A 148 17.31 -9.10 -18.96
C GLU A 148 16.41 -9.95 -18.06
N LEU A 149 15.35 -10.51 -18.66
CA LEU A 149 14.58 -11.60 -18.06
C LEU A 149 15.05 -12.92 -18.66
N ASN A 150 15.92 -13.63 -17.94
CA ASN A 150 16.15 -15.05 -18.16
C ASN A 150 15.96 -15.75 -16.81
N ASP A 151 14.83 -16.43 -16.60
CA ASP A 151 14.65 -17.32 -15.44
C ASP A 151 13.48 -18.31 -15.62
N ALA A 152 13.74 -19.56 -15.25
CA ALA A 152 13.01 -20.80 -15.54
C ALA A 152 11.59 -20.97 -14.93
N ASN A 153 10.94 -19.91 -14.45
CA ASN A 153 9.59 -19.95 -13.85
C ASN A 153 8.62 -18.94 -14.48
N LEU A 154 8.69 -18.82 -15.81
CA LEU A 154 7.99 -17.80 -16.59
C LEU A 154 6.48 -17.79 -16.34
N LEU A 155 5.83 -18.96 -16.21
CA LEU A 155 4.37 -19.06 -16.12
C LEU A 155 3.81 -18.56 -14.78
N ASP A 156 4.42 -18.95 -13.65
CA ASP A 156 4.03 -18.46 -12.32
C ASP A 156 4.35 -16.97 -12.15
N LYS A 157 5.47 -16.52 -12.74
CA LYS A 157 5.86 -15.10 -12.76
C LYS A 157 4.88 -14.26 -13.59
N VAL A 158 4.51 -14.71 -14.79
CA VAL A 158 3.53 -14.04 -15.67
C VAL A 158 2.14 -14.00 -15.04
N THR A 159 1.73 -15.09 -14.38
CA THR A 159 0.45 -15.15 -13.69
C THR A 159 0.43 -14.16 -12.52
N TYR A 160 1.46 -14.14 -11.69
CA TYR A 160 1.52 -13.23 -10.55
C TYR A 160 1.71 -11.77 -10.97
N SER A 161 2.48 -11.48 -12.03
CA SER A 161 2.59 -10.12 -12.58
C SER A 161 1.24 -9.62 -13.12
N PHE A 162 0.41 -10.50 -13.67
CA PHE A 162 -0.95 -10.15 -14.08
C PHE A 162 -1.85 -9.81 -12.87
N TYR A 163 -1.70 -10.53 -11.76
CA TYR A 163 -2.39 -10.19 -10.49
C TYR A 163 -1.92 -8.85 -9.92
N CYS A 164 -0.62 -8.55 -9.98
CA CYS A 164 -0.07 -7.25 -9.56
C CYS A 164 -0.51 -6.10 -10.49
N GLY A 165 -0.71 -6.38 -11.78
CA GLY A 165 -1.15 -5.42 -12.81
C GLY A 165 -2.65 -5.13 -12.83
N THR A 166 -3.41 -5.52 -11.80
CA THR A 166 -4.82 -5.12 -11.65
C THR A 166 -4.96 -3.66 -11.21
N GLU A 167 -3.97 -3.13 -10.48
CA GLU A 167 -3.69 -1.70 -10.55
C GLU A 167 -3.19 -1.43 -11.96
N LYS A 168 -3.80 -0.46 -12.65
CA LYS A 168 -3.32 0.03 -13.96
C LYS A 168 -1.97 0.72 -13.77
N VAL A 169 -0.97 -0.03 -13.34
CA VAL A 169 0.44 0.31 -13.37
C VAL A 169 0.76 0.29 -14.86
N LEU A 170 0.47 1.43 -15.47
CA LEU A 170 1.08 1.82 -16.71
C LEU A 170 2.58 1.62 -16.46
N GLU A 171 3.23 0.89 -17.37
CA GLU A 171 4.68 0.80 -17.57
C GLU A 171 5.34 -0.57 -17.35
N PRO A 172 6.43 -0.88 -18.08
CA PRO A 172 7.06 -2.17 -17.99
C PRO A 172 7.67 -2.38 -16.60
N LEU A 173 7.04 -3.24 -15.81
CA LEU A 173 7.57 -3.71 -14.55
C LEU A 173 8.72 -4.69 -14.80
N HIS A 174 9.84 -4.45 -14.13
CA HIS A 174 11.00 -5.33 -14.14
C HIS A 174 11.03 -6.16 -12.86
N ILE A 175 10.90 -7.48 -13.01
CA ILE A 175 10.93 -8.41 -11.87
C ILE A 175 12.37 -8.60 -11.42
N LEU A 176 12.68 -8.17 -10.19
CA LEU A 176 13.99 -8.30 -9.58
C LEU A 176 14.13 -9.60 -8.80
N ALA A 177 13.09 -9.99 -8.06
CA ALA A 177 13.09 -11.22 -7.28
C ALA A 177 11.67 -11.79 -7.10
N TYR A 178 11.57 -13.10 -6.89
CA TYR A 178 10.31 -13.80 -6.69
C TYR A 178 10.46 -14.93 -5.68
N GLN A 179 9.54 -14.97 -4.72
CA GLN A 179 9.40 -16.02 -3.72
C GLN A 179 8.08 -16.74 -3.95
N SER A 180 8.15 -18.05 -4.21
CA SER A 180 6.97 -18.91 -4.29
C SER A 180 6.43 -19.24 -2.90
N GLU A 181 5.22 -19.80 -2.83
CA GLU A 181 4.69 -20.35 -1.59
C GLU A 181 5.60 -21.48 -1.06
N MET A 182 5.81 -21.53 0.26
CA MET A 182 6.64 -22.54 0.92
C MET A 182 6.03 -22.93 2.27
N ARG A 183 6.00 -24.22 2.61
CA ARG A 183 5.59 -24.68 3.95
C ARG A 183 6.72 -24.47 4.95
N LEU A 184 6.36 -24.13 6.18
CA LEU A 184 7.30 -23.77 7.24
C LEU A 184 7.17 -24.69 8.44
N THR A 185 8.30 -24.92 9.10
CA THR A 185 8.37 -25.65 10.36
C THR A 185 8.79 -24.70 11.46
N GLU A 186 7.98 -24.57 12.51
CA GLU A 186 8.34 -23.73 13.65
C GLU A 186 9.55 -24.30 14.40
N ARG A 187 10.47 -23.42 14.83
CA ARG A 187 11.63 -23.82 15.64
C ARG A 187 11.15 -24.37 16.99
N LYS A 188 11.36 -25.68 17.23
CA LYS A 188 10.93 -26.36 18.47
C LYS A 188 11.44 -25.65 19.71
N ARG A 189 10.53 -25.25 20.61
CA ARG A 189 10.87 -24.88 22.00
C ARG A 189 10.78 -26.14 22.86
N SER A 190 11.82 -26.43 23.63
CA SER A 190 11.93 -27.63 24.47
C SER A 190 10.89 -27.64 25.61
N SER A 191 9.65 -28.02 25.31
CA SER A 191 8.58 -28.15 26.31
C SER A 191 7.52 -29.16 25.89
N ILE A 192 6.81 -29.71 26.89
CA ILE A 192 5.76 -30.75 26.83
C ILE A 192 4.58 -30.43 25.89
N MET A 193 4.53 -29.22 25.31
CA MET A 193 3.57 -28.82 24.28
C MET A 193 3.85 -29.38 22.87
N ASP A 194 4.95 -30.10 22.68
CA ASP A 194 5.33 -30.77 21.42
C ASP A 194 4.28 -31.74 20.85
N LEU A 195 3.35 -32.25 21.67
CA LEU A 195 2.25 -33.11 21.21
C LEU A 195 1.18 -32.35 20.38
N TYR A 196 1.04 -31.04 20.59
CA TYR A 196 0.08 -30.20 19.86
C TYR A 196 0.65 -29.56 18.58
N HIS A 197 1.98 -29.51 18.43
CA HIS A 197 2.66 -28.85 17.31
C HIS A 197 2.44 -29.55 15.95
N ASN A 198 2.05 -30.83 15.92
CA ASN A 198 1.70 -31.50 14.66
C ASN A 198 0.42 -30.97 13.99
N PHE A 199 -0.38 -30.16 14.70
CA PHE A 199 -1.65 -29.63 14.19
C PHE A 199 -1.59 -28.21 13.62
N VAL A 200 -0.50 -27.48 13.86
CA VAL A 200 -0.31 -26.10 13.37
C VAL A 200 0.73 -26.13 12.26
N GLN A 201 0.29 -25.87 11.03
CA GLN A 201 1.14 -25.83 9.85
C GLN A 201 1.15 -24.41 9.32
N TYR A 202 2.34 -23.84 9.15
CA TYR A 202 2.50 -22.51 8.60
C TYR A 202 2.94 -22.57 7.15
N LYS A 203 2.63 -21.52 6.39
CA LYS A 203 3.19 -21.32 5.06
C LYS A 203 3.59 -19.87 4.84
N LEU A 204 4.73 -19.70 4.18
CA LEU A 204 5.17 -18.46 3.56
C LEU A 204 4.39 -18.26 2.27
N LEU A 205 3.81 -17.08 2.11
CA LEU A 205 3.05 -16.68 0.93
C LEU A 205 3.95 -16.07 -0.15
N ARG A 206 3.38 -15.97 -1.35
CA ARG A 206 4.08 -15.44 -2.52
C ARG A 206 4.44 -13.97 -2.30
N THR A 207 5.67 -13.62 -2.68
CA THR A 207 6.15 -12.24 -2.69
C THR A 207 6.91 -11.98 -3.98
N MET A 208 6.72 -10.82 -4.58
CA MET A 208 7.45 -10.38 -5.76
C MET A 208 8.05 -9.00 -5.50
N ILE A 209 9.32 -8.83 -5.87
CA ILE A 209 10.02 -7.56 -5.84
C ILE A 209 10.23 -7.13 -7.28
N MET A 210 9.76 -5.94 -7.61
CA MET A 210 9.78 -5.35 -8.95
C MET A 210 10.31 -3.93 -8.89
N THR A 211 10.55 -3.35 -10.05
CA THR A 211 10.77 -1.91 -10.20
C THR A 211 10.22 -1.42 -11.53
N ASP A 212 9.76 -0.19 -11.56
CA ASP A 212 9.47 0.57 -12.79
C ASP A 212 10.57 1.58 -13.11
N GLY A 213 11.73 1.44 -12.47
CA GLY A 213 12.84 2.37 -12.56
C GLY A 213 12.73 3.54 -11.60
N VAL A 214 11.60 3.77 -10.91
CA VAL A 214 11.49 4.87 -9.94
C VAL A 214 11.25 4.34 -8.53
N ASP A 215 10.35 3.38 -8.40
CA ASP A 215 10.04 2.72 -7.14
C ASP A 215 10.60 1.28 -7.14
N LEU A 216 11.03 0.83 -5.96
CA LEU A 216 11.02 -0.58 -5.60
C LEU A 216 9.59 -0.95 -5.20
N ILE A 217 9.00 -1.89 -5.92
CA ILE A 217 7.62 -2.32 -5.75
C ILE A 217 7.60 -3.72 -5.17
N ILE A 218 7.01 -3.87 -3.98
CA ILE A 218 6.91 -5.15 -3.29
C ILE A 218 5.45 -5.56 -3.29
N ALA A 219 5.13 -6.60 -4.04
CA ALA A 219 3.80 -7.19 -4.10
C ALA A 219 3.74 -8.47 -3.24
N ASN A 220 2.72 -8.58 -2.41
CA ASN A 220 2.47 -9.74 -1.56
C ASN A 220 0.97 -9.97 -1.36
N GLN A 221 0.63 -10.98 -0.55
CA GLN A 221 -0.76 -11.31 -0.19
C GLN A 221 -1.14 -10.77 1.20
N GLY A 222 -0.74 -9.54 1.54
CA GLY A 222 -1.02 -8.81 2.78
C GLY A 222 -0.30 -9.31 4.04
N LYS A 223 -0.14 -10.63 4.21
CA LYS A 223 0.72 -11.25 5.24
C LYS A 223 1.81 -12.04 4.54
N HIS A 224 2.99 -12.12 5.16
CA HIS A 224 4.05 -13.00 4.68
C HIS A 224 3.81 -14.46 5.08
N ILE A 225 3.30 -14.70 6.29
CA ILE A 225 3.14 -16.04 6.87
C ILE A 225 1.71 -16.20 7.39
N ILE A 226 1.08 -17.33 7.08
CA ILE A 226 -0.26 -17.70 7.58
C ILE A 226 -0.31 -19.14 8.08
N ASP A 227 -1.30 -19.47 8.91
CA ASP A 227 -1.69 -20.86 9.14
C ASP A 227 -2.28 -21.42 7.83
N VAL A 228 -1.93 -22.64 7.46
CA VAL A 228 -2.42 -23.31 6.25
C VAL A 228 -3.95 -23.45 6.26
N LYS A 229 -4.59 -23.46 7.44
CA LYS A 229 -6.05 -23.52 7.57
C LYS A 229 -6.74 -22.19 7.28
N ASP A 230 -6.02 -21.08 7.32
CA ASP A 230 -6.59 -19.75 7.08
C ASP A 230 -6.76 -19.50 5.58
N ALA A 231 -7.97 -19.12 5.17
CA ALA A 231 -8.18 -18.57 3.84
C ALA A 231 -7.56 -17.16 3.78
N ASN A 232 -6.82 -16.86 2.71
CA ASN A 232 -6.24 -15.54 2.51
C ASN A 232 -6.74 -14.90 1.21
N TYR A 233 -7.51 -13.82 1.35
CA TYR A 233 -7.99 -12.98 0.26
C TYR A 233 -7.26 -11.64 0.21
N LYS A 234 -6.16 -11.52 0.96
CA LYS A 234 -5.44 -10.26 1.07
C LYS A 234 -4.50 -10.03 -0.09
N PHE A 235 -4.31 -8.76 -0.42
CA PHE A 235 -3.23 -8.28 -1.27
C PHE A 235 -2.50 -7.13 -0.58
N GLY A 236 -1.28 -6.87 -1.03
CA GLY A 236 -0.49 -5.74 -0.56
C GLY A 236 0.55 -5.35 -1.59
N HIS A 237 0.65 -4.05 -1.83
CA HIS A 237 1.68 -3.39 -2.60
C HIS A 237 2.37 -2.37 -1.70
N THR A 238 3.69 -2.35 -1.73
CA THR A 238 4.50 -1.32 -1.11
C THR A 238 5.38 -0.70 -2.17
N PHE A 239 5.34 0.63 -2.27
CA PHE A 239 6.11 1.42 -3.21
C PHE A 239 7.12 2.25 -2.43
N ILE A 240 8.40 1.97 -2.63
CA ILE A 240 9.51 2.66 -1.96
C ILE A 240 10.34 3.34 -3.04
N ARG A 241 10.54 4.65 -2.98
CA ARG A 241 11.37 5.34 -3.98
C ARG A 241 12.80 4.81 -3.91
N LEU A 242 13.38 4.47 -5.06
CA LEU A 242 14.72 3.91 -5.13
C LEU A 242 15.78 4.81 -4.48
N GLY A 243 15.74 6.11 -4.74
CA GLY A 243 16.68 7.09 -4.17
C GLY A 243 16.58 7.27 -2.65
N LEU A 244 15.53 6.75 -1.99
CA LEU A 244 15.38 6.81 -0.53
C LEU A 244 15.89 5.56 0.18
N ILE A 245 16.26 4.50 -0.56
CA ILE A 245 16.74 3.25 0.03
C ILE A 245 18.22 3.41 0.38
N GLU A 246 18.51 3.44 1.68
CA GLU A 246 19.89 3.61 2.18
C GLU A 246 20.65 2.29 2.28
N ASN A 247 19.93 1.21 2.58
CA ASN A 247 20.54 -0.09 2.82
C ASN A 247 19.56 -1.23 2.57
N LEU A 248 20.11 -2.34 2.09
CA LEU A 248 19.44 -3.62 1.98
C LEU A 248 20.26 -4.67 2.72
N SER A 249 19.66 -5.32 3.71
CA SER A 249 20.31 -6.39 4.47
C SER A 249 19.38 -7.59 4.63
N MET A 250 19.97 -8.72 5.02
CA MET A 250 19.23 -9.96 5.25
C MET A 250 19.74 -10.62 6.53
N LYS A 251 18.82 -11.03 7.40
CA LYS A 251 19.12 -11.70 8.67
C LYS A 251 18.23 -12.94 8.86
N PRO A 252 18.67 -13.96 9.61
CA PRO A 252 17.83 -15.14 9.87
C PRO A 252 16.53 -14.77 10.58
N HIS A 253 15.41 -15.38 10.19
CA HIS A 253 14.13 -15.17 10.85
C HIS A 253 14.12 -15.80 12.26
N ALA A 254 13.55 -15.10 13.24
CA ALA A 254 13.62 -15.53 14.64
C ALA A 254 12.91 -16.88 14.90
N GLN A 255 11.75 -17.09 14.26
CA GLN A 255 10.85 -18.22 14.52
C GLN A 255 10.98 -19.40 13.54
N PHE A 256 11.36 -19.16 12.28
CA PHE A 256 11.31 -20.15 11.20
C PHE A 256 12.71 -20.29 10.58
N PRO A 257 13.42 -21.40 10.81
CA PRO A 257 14.79 -21.58 10.32
C PRO A 257 14.91 -21.65 8.80
N GLU A 258 13.81 -21.91 8.09
CA GLU A 258 13.74 -21.89 6.63
C GLU A 258 13.68 -20.48 6.05
N LEU A 259 13.54 -19.45 6.90
CA LEU A 259 13.33 -18.07 6.48
C LEU A 259 14.48 -17.14 6.85
N ASN A 260 14.64 -16.12 6.01
CA ASN A 260 15.33 -14.89 6.34
C ASN A 260 14.33 -13.72 6.38
N GLU A 261 14.70 -12.66 7.07
CA GLU A 261 14.10 -11.34 7.00
C GLU A 261 14.98 -10.45 6.13
N VAL A 262 14.44 -9.94 5.04
CA VAL A 262 15.05 -8.85 4.27
C VAL A 262 14.61 -7.54 4.94
N VAL A 263 15.59 -6.71 5.26
CA VAL A 263 15.40 -5.40 5.89
C VAL A 263 15.84 -4.34 4.89
N ILE A 264 14.90 -3.47 4.52
CA ILE A 264 15.11 -2.34 3.63
C ILE A 264 15.07 -1.09 4.50
N LYS A 265 16.20 -0.40 4.60
CA LYS A 265 16.32 0.84 5.38
C LYS A 265 15.97 2.03 4.49
N VAL A 266 15.01 2.83 4.93
CA VAL A 266 14.49 4.01 4.21
C VAL A 266 14.42 5.16 5.21
N GLY A 267 15.43 6.04 5.19
CA GLY A 267 15.58 7.08 6.21
C GLY A 267 15.63 6.51 7.63
N LEU A 268 14.70 6.95 8.47
CA LEU A 268 14.56 6.49 9.86
C LEU A 268 13.67 5.26 10.03
N CYS A 269 13.09 4.73 8.95
CA CYS A 269 12.20 3.58 8.97
C CYS A 269 12.87 2.35 8.37
N GLU A 270 12.38 1.18 8.79
CA GLU A 270 12.74 -0.11 8.21
C GLU A 270 11.47 -0.76 7.65
N PHE A 271 11.55 -1.23 6.42
CA PHE A 271 10.56 -2.14 5.85
C PHE A 271 11.12 -3.56 5.87
N THR A 272 10.38 -4.50 6.45
CA THR A 272 10.82 -5.88 6.60
C THR A 272 9.91 -6.84 5.86
N LEU A 273 10.49 -7.82 5.17
CA LEU A 273 9.76 -8.89 4.50
C LEU A 273 10.42 -10.25 4.78
N ALA A 274 9.60 -11.27 5.02
CA ALA A 274 10.08 -12.64 5.20
C ALA A 274 10.21 -13.35 3.85
N VAL A 275 11.33 -14.03 3.62
CA VAL A 275 11.64 -14.80 2.40
C VAL A 275 12.29 -16.12 2.75
N GLY A 276 12.30 -17.06 1.81
CA GLY A 276 13.04 -18.31 1.99
C GLY A 276 14.53 -18.06 2.17
N LYS A 277 15.21 -18.93 2.90
CA LYS A 277 16.65 -18.86 3.19
C LYS A 277 17.54 -18.75 1.93
N ASP A 278 17.07 -19.30 0.81
CA ASP A 278 17.79 -19.35 -0.47
C ASP A 278 17.38 -18.19 -1.41
N PHE A 279 16.59 -17.23 -0.91
CA PHE A 279 16.16 -16.06 -1.67
C PHE A 279 17.35 -15.17 -2.01
N LYS A 280 17.45 -14.78 -3.29
CA LYS A 280 18.57 -13.99 -3.80
C LYS A 280 18.15 -12.53 -4.00
N LEU A 281 18.98 -11.62 -3.50
CA LEU A 281 18.82 -10.17 -3.63
C LEU A 281 19.77 -9.55 -4.66
N ASP A 282 20.60 -10.36 -5.34
CA ASP A 282 21.66 -9.87 -6.23
C ASP A 282 21.18 -8.81 -7.23
N LYS A 283 20.01 -9.04 -7.86
CA LYS A 283 19.40 -8.10 -8.82
C LYS A 283 18.90 -6.82 -8.16
N VAL A 284 18.39 -6.90 -6.92
CA VAL A 284 17.95 -5.73 -6.16
C VAL A 284 19.16 -4.89 -5.77
N SER A 285 20.21 -5.52 -5.23
CA SER A 285 21.45 -4.84 -4.86
C SER A 285 22.15 -4.21 -6.06
N GLN A 286 22.19 -4.91 -7.20
CA GLN A 286 22.75 -4.38 -8.44
C GLN A 286 21.99 -3.13 -8.90
N MET A 287 20.67 -3.16 -8.85
CA MET A 287 19.84 -2.02 -9.23
C MET A 287 20.07 -0.82 -8.30
N LEU A 288 20.12 -1.03 -6.97
CA LEU A 288 20.39 0.05 -6.02
C LEU A 288 21.79 0.68 -6.24
N SER A 289 22.78 -0.14 -6.59
CA SER A 289 24.13 0.35 -6.92
C SER A 289 24.18 1.22 -8.18
N ILE A 290 23.28 0.99 -9.14
CA ILE A 290 23.15 1.81 -10.36
C ILE A 290 22.51 3.16 -10.01
N THR A 291 21.48 3.15 -9.16
CA THR A 291 20.78 4.34 -8.69
C THR A 291 21.71 5.31 -7.96
N GLU A 292 22.63 4.81 -7.12
CA GLU A 292 23.63 5.63 -6.42
C GLU A 292 24.59 6.39 -7.36
N GLN A 293 24.76 5.92 -8.60
CA GLN A 293 25.66 6.53 -9.60
C GLN A 293 24.99 7.62 -10.44
N VAL A 294 23.67 7.73 -10.36
CA VAL A 294 22.90 8.77 -11.07
C VAL A 294 22.78 9.97 -10.14
N GLU A 295 23.58 11.01 -10.34
CA GLU A 295 23.41 12.28 -9.64
C GLU A 295 21.99 12.83 -9.89
N GLU A 296 21.21 13.06 -8.83
CA GLU A 296 19.94 13.77 -8.97
C GLU A 296 20.24 15.20 -9.46
N PRO A 297 19.59 15.68 -10.54
CA PRO A 297 19.72 17.07 -10.93
C PRO A 297 19.19 17.97 -9.81
N ALA A 298 20.04 18.88 -9.37
CA ALA A 298 19.78 19.87 -8.31
C ALA A 298 18.59 20.80 -8.61
#